data_AF-A0A3D1KLV3-F1
#
_entry.id   AF-A0A3D1KLV3-F1
#
_cell.length_a   1.000
_cell.length_b   1.000
_cell.length_c   1.000
_cell.angle_alpha   90.00
_cell.angle_beta   90.00
_cell.angle_gamma   90.00
#
_symmetry.space_group_name_H-M   'P 1'
#
loop_
_entity.id
_entity.type
_entity.pdbx_description
1 polymer ?
#
loop_
_entity_poly.entity_id
_entity_poly.type
_entity_poly.pdbx_seq_one_letter_code
_entity_poly.pdbx_strand_id
1 'polypeptide(L)'
;MRPDYEQLFTHLTPPEPPAGLLGKVMNRIYQAKRLQNIKRRVFVFSMITLGSVLAFISSAKMLHSGLTQSGFTQFFSLLFSDFQIVITNWQNYSLSLLETLPIMSLILFVGITLIFLEALKFLIRDLKLILPRTNI
;
A
#
# COMPACT_ATOMS: atom_id res chain seq x y z
N MET A 1 34.24 -15.78 -46.73
CA MET A 1 35.47 -16.14 -45.99
C MET A 1 35.30 -15.67 -44.56
N ARG A 2 35.19 -16.59 -43.58
CA ARG A 2 35.16 -16.23 -42.15
C ARG A 2 36.62 -16.03 -41.70
N PRO A 3 36.96 -14.92 -41.04
CA PRO A 3 38.33 -14.63 -40.65
C PRO A 3 38.86 -15.64 -39.61
N ASP A 4 40.07 -16.14 -39.85
CA ASP A 4 40.82 -17.21 -39.16
C ASP A 4 41.19 -16.93 -37.68
N TYR A 5 40.64 -15.89 -37.05
CA TYR A 5 41.04 -15.52 -35.69
C TYR A 5 40.57 -16.52 -34.63
N GLU A 6 39.55 -17.33 -34.91
CA GLU A 6 39.05 -18.34 -33.95
C GLU A 6 40.09 -19.45 -33.68
N GLN A 7 40.96 -19.74 -34.65
CA GLN A 7 42.04 -20.74 -34.49
C GLN A 7 43.16 -20.27 -33.54
N LEU A 8 43.28 -18.96 -33.29
CA LEU A 8 44.27 -18.41 -32.36
C LEU A 8 43.89 -18.69 -30.90
N PHE A 9 42.60 -18.88 -30.62
CA PHE A 9 42.09 -19.13 -29.27
C PHE A 9 41.97 -20.62 -28.93
N THR A 10 41.99 -21.52 -29.92
CA THR A 10 41.94 -22.97 -29.69
C THR A 10 43.15 -23.55 -28.97
N HIS A 11 44.29 -22.84 -28.96
CA HIS A 11 45.52 -23.28 -28.28
C HIS A 11 45.73 -22.66 -26.89
N LEU A 12 44.86 -21.74 -26.47
CA LEU A 12 44.95 -21.14 -25.14
C LEU A 12 44.21 -22.05 -24.15
N THR A 13 44.95 -22.71 -23.26
CA THR A 13 44.36 -23.34 -22.08
C THR A 13 43.75 -22.25 -21.21
N PRO A 14 42.43 -22.26 -20.98
CA PRO A 14 41.81 -21.25 -20.14
C PRO A 14 42.42 -21.34 -18.74
N PRO A 15 42.91 -20.22 -18.16
CA PRO A 15 43.45 -20.23 -16.82
C PRO A 15 42.35 -20.68 -15.85
N GLU A 16 42.71 -21.59 -14.94
CA GLU A 16 41.75 -22.11 -13.97
C GLU A 16 41.19 -20.94 -13.14
N PRO A 17 39.85 -20.77 -13.10
CA PRO A 17 39.26 -19.62 -12.44
C PRO A 17 39.60 -19.65 -10.94
N PRO A 18 39.81 -18.47 -10.31
CA PRO A 18 40.08 -18.39 -8.89
C PRO A 18 39.00 -19.12 -8.08
N ALA A 19 39.41 -19.90 -7.09
CA ALA A 19 38.48 -20.60 -6.21
C ALA A 19 37.44 -19.62 -5.64
N GLY A 20 36.15 -19.93 -5.80
CA GLY A 20 35.04 -19.12 -5.31
C GLY A 20 34.62 -17.93 -6.20
N LEU A 21 35.23 -17.72 -7.37
CA LEU A 21 34.82 -16.66 -8.32
C LEU A 21 33.34 -16.80 -8.71
N LEU A 22 32.90 -18.02 -9.02
CA LEU A 22 31.51 -18.31 -9.37
C LEU A 22 30.55 -17.88 -8.24
N GLY A 23 30.88 -18.22 -6.99
CA GLY A 23 30.08 -17.84 -5.83
C GLY A 23 30.00 -16.32 -5.67
N LYS A 24 31.10 -15.60 -5.88
CA LYS A 24 31.15 -14.13 -5.79
C LYS A 24 30.31 -13.46 -6.89
N VAL A 25 30.41 -13.95 -8.13
CA VAL A 25 29.60 -13.45 -9.25
C VAL A 25 28.13 -13.74 -9.02
N MET A 26 27.78 -14.96 -8.63
CA MET A 26 26.40 -15.36 -8.39
C MET A 26 25.76 -14.55 -7.26
N ASN A 27 26.48 -14.32 -6.16
CA ASN A 27 26.00 -13.50 -5.05
C ASN A 27 25.75 -12.04 -5.48
N ARG A 28 26.65 -11.45 -6.29
CA ARG A 28 26.43 -10.10 -6.86
C ARG A 28 25.19 -10.05 -7.75
N ILE A 29 24.97 -11.06 -8.59
CA ILE A 29 23.78 -11.16 -9.45
C ILE A 29 22.51 -11.23 -8.59
N TYR A 30 22.49 -12.07 -7.57
CA TYR A 30 21.35 -12.18 -6.65
C TYR A 30 21.06 -10.88 -5.91
N GLN A 31 22.09 -10.18 -5.43
CA GLN A 31 21.94 -8.89 -4.76
C GLN A 31 21.39 -7.81 -5.70
N ALA A 32 21.92 -7.72 -6.93
CA ALA A 32 21.41 -6.78 -7.94
C ALA A 32 19.94 -7.05 -8.28
N LYS A 33 19.58 -8.32 -8.48
CA LYS A 33 18.20 -8.74 -8.76
C LYS A 33 17.26 -8.43 -7.59
N ARG A 34 17.71 -8.68 -6.36
CA ARG A 34 16.95 -8.34 -5.14
C ARG A 34 16.70 -6.83 -5.04
N LEU A 35 17.73 -6.02 -5.26
CA LEU A 35 17.60 -4.57 -5.21
C LEU A 35 16.64 -4.04 -6.28
N GLN A 36 16.70 -4.56 -7.49
CA GLN A 36 15.78 -4.20 -8.57
C GLN A 36 14.32 -4.52 -8.20
N ASN A 37 14.07 -5.69 -7.62
CA ASN A 37 12.73 -6.09 -7.17
C ASN A 37 12.20 -5.17 -6.07
N ILE A 38 13.04 -4.78 -5.10
CA ILE A 38 12.63 -3.86 -4.03
C ILE A 38 12.35 -2.47 -4.60
N LYS A 39 13.19 -1.94 -5.50
CA LYS A 39 12.95 -0.66 -6.18
C LYS A 39 11.63 -0.64 -6.95
N ARG A 40 11.33 -1.71 -7.70
CA ARG A 40 10.06 -1.85 -8.42
C ARG A 40 8.87 -1.86 -7.47
N ARG A 41 8.96 -2.60 -6.36
CA ARG A 41 7.92 -2.61 -5.32
C ARG A 41 7.70 -1.24 -4.71
N VAL A 42 8.76 -0.54 -4.33
CA VAL A 42 8.67 0.83 -3.80
C VAL A 42 7.99 1.75 -4.80
N PHE A 43 8.35 1.68 -6.09
CA PHE A 43 7.68 2.49 -7.12
C PHE A 43 6.17 2.21 -7.20
N VAL A 44 5.77 0.93 -7.24
CA VAL A 44 4.36 0.53 -7.29
C VAL A 44 3.62 0.99 -6.03
N PHE A 45 4.15 0.71 -4.84
CA PHE A 45 3.52 1.13 -3.59
C PHE A 45 3.48 2.65 -3.42
N SER A 46 4.46 3.40 -3.95
CA SER A 46 4.42 4.87 -3.99
C SER A 46 3.24 5.35 -4.83
N MET A 47 3.07 4.79 -6.03
CA MET A 47 1.95 5.14 -6.91
C MET A 47 0.59 4.81 -6.27
N ILE A 48 0.47 3.62 -5.66
CA ILE A 48 -0.74 3.22 -4.93
C ILE A 48 -1.00 4.17 -3.77
N THR A 49 0.02 4.51 -2.97
CA THR A 49 -0.12 5.42 -1.83
C THR A 49 -0.62 6.78 -2.30
N LEU A 50 -0.01 7.37 -3.33
CA LEU A 50 -0.46 8.65 -3.90
C LEU A 50 -1.91 8.58 -4.41
N GLY A 51 -2.27 7.53 -5.15
CA GLY A 51 -3.65 7.33 -5.61
C GLY A 51 -4.63 7.18 -4.45
N SER A 52 -4.26 6.45 -3.41
CA SER A 52 -5.09 6.25 -2.23
C SER A 52 -5.29 7.52 -1.38
N VAL A 53 -4.35 8.47 -1.40
CA VAL A 53 -4.56 9.80 -0.78
C VAL A 53 -5.68 10.56 -1.47
N LEU A 54 -5.68 10.59 -2.81
CA LEU A 54 -6.75 11.25 -3.59
C LEU A 54 -8.11 10.56 -3.38
N ALA A 55 -8.10 9.23 -3.35
CA ALA A 55 -9.29 8.44 -3.05
C ALA A 55 -9.78 8.71 -1.62
N PHE A 56 -8.88 8.85 -0.65
CA PHE A 56 -9.22 9.12 0.75
C PHE A 56 -9.93 10.47 0.87
N ILE A 57 -9.39 11.53 0.26
CA ILE A 57 -10.03 12.86 0.27
C ILE A 57 -11.41 12.80 -0.37
N SER A 58 -11.54 12.13 -1.52
CA SER A 58 -12.83 12.01 -2.23
C SER A 58 -13.86 11.22 -1.41
N SER A 59 -13.46 10.10 -0.82
CA SER A 59 -14.33 9.28 0.02
C SER A 59 -14.72 9.97 1.33
N ALA A 60 -13.84 10.76 1.92
CA ALA A 60 -14.15 11.58 3.09
C ALA A 60 -15.23 12.63 2.77
N LYS A 61 -15.11 13.31 1.61
CA LYS A 61 -16.16 14.23 1.13
C LYS A 61 -17.48 13.51 0.89
N MET A 62 -17.44 12.31 0.31
CA MET A 62 -18.63 11.51 0.04
C MET A 62 -19.31 11.03 1.33
N LEU A 63 -18.52 10.64 2.34
CA LEU A 63 -19.02 10.30 3.67
C LEU A 63 -19.65 11.50 4.35
N HIS A 64 -18.96 12.65 4.34
CA HIS A 64 -19.49 13.89 4.90
C HIS A 64 -20.82 14.27 4.25
N SER A 65 -20.87 14.28 2.91
CA SER A 65 -22.12 14.52 2.16
C SER A 65 -23.21 13.56 2.56
N GLY A 66 -22.90 12.25 2.62
CA GLY A 66 -23.85 11.21 3.04
C GLY A 66 -24.41 11.47 4.43
N LEU A 67 -23.54 11.78 5.41
CA LEU A 67 -23.95 12.07 6.79
C LEU A 67 -24.85 13.30 6.89
N THR A 68 -24.57 14.35 6.11
CA THR A 68 -25.38 15.58 6.11
C THR A 68 -26.73 15.42 5.41
N GLN A 69 -26.82 14.57 4.39
CA GLN A 69 -28.04 14.40 3.59
C GLN A 69 -28.97 13.33 4.15
N SER A 70 -28.43 12.33 4.85
CA SER A 70 -29.21 11.17 5.30
C SER A 70 -30.02 11.39 6.58
N GLY A 71 -29.82 12.51 7.27
CA GLY A 71 -30.44 12.73 8.58
C GLY A 71 -29.71 12.08 9.75
N PHE A 72 -28.63 11.33 9.50
CA PHE A 72 -27.92 10.55 10.53
C PHE A 72 -27.43 11.44 11.67
N THR A 73 -26.88 12.62 11.37
CA THR A 73 -26.34 13.51 12.40
C THR A 73 -27.44 14.04 13.32
N GLN A 74 -28.64 14.29 12.79
CA GLN A 74 -29.81 14.69 13.56
C GLN A 74 -30.25 13.55 14.48
N PHE A 75 -30.44 12.33 13.98
CA PHE A 75 -30.78 11.18 14.82
C PHE A 75 -29.70 10.87 15.85
N PHE A 76 -28.42 10.95 15.49
CA PHE A 76 -27.31 10.73 16.41
C PHE A 76 -27.28 11.78 17.53
N SER A 77 -27.60 13.03 17.22
CA SER A 77 -27.64 14.11 18.21
C SER A 77 -28.71 13.91 19.29
N LEU A 78 -29.81 13.20 18.99
CA LEU A 78 -30.88 12.90 19.95
C LEU A 78 -30.40 12.10 21.17
N LEU A 79 -29.32 11.31 21.04
CA LEU A 79 -28.69 10.62 22.18
C LEU A 79 -28.23 11.60 23.26
N PHE A 80 -27.88 12.82 22.87
CA PHE A 80 -27.33 13.84 23.76
C PHE A 80 -28.34 14.92 24.11
N SER A 81 -29.31 15.22 23.24
CA SER A 81 -30.35 16.22 23.52
C SER A 81 -31.51 15.65 24.34
N ASP A 82 -32.01 14.46 23.99
CA ASP A 82 -33.28 13.91 24.48
C ASP A 82 -33.15 12.43 24.85
N PHE A 83 -32.16 12.12 25.67
CA PHE A 83 -31.80 10.74 26.04
C PHE A 83 -32.97 9.93 26.61
N GLN A 84 -33.87 10.56 27.36
CA GLN A 84 -35.05 9.89 27.93
C GLN A 84 -36.01 9.39 26.84
N ILE A 85 -36.17 10.14 25.75
CA ILE A 85 -36.99 9.73 24.60
C ILE A 85 -36.32 8.56 23.87
N VAL A 86 -34.99 8.61 23.73
CA VAL A 86 -34.20 7.56 23.09
C VAL A 86 -34.29 6.25 23.84
N ILE A 87 -34.14 6.23 25.17
CA ILE A 87 -34.29 5.00 25.96
C ILE A 87 -35.72 4.44 25.86
N THR A 88 -36.73 5.32 25.93
CA THR A 88 -38.13 4.89 25.86
C THR A 88 -38.46 4.24 24.51
N ASN A 89 -37.83 4.70 23.43
CA ASN A 89 -38.06 4.23 22.06
C ASN A 89 -36.82 3.56 21.45
N TRP A 90 -36.00 2.88 22.25
CA TRP A 90 -34.66 2.45 21.82
C TRP A 90 -34.67 1.56 20.57
N GLN A 91 -35.72 0.74 20.40
CA GLN A 91 -35.90 -0.14 19.23
C GLN A 91 -36.10 0.66 17.94
N ASN A 92 -37.12 1.53 17.94
CA ASN A 92 -37.44 2.37 16.79
C ASN A 92 -36.30 3.35 16.50
N TYR A 93 -35.72 3.94 17.54
CA TYR A 93 -34.56 4.82 17.41
C TYR A 93 -33.37 4.12 16.73
N SER A 94 -33.02 2.91 17.18
CA SER A 94 -31.89 2.16 16.61
C SER A 94 -32.14 1.79 15.14
N LEU A 95 -33.37 1.40 14.79
CA LEU A 95 -33.76 1.14 13.40
C LEU A 95 -33.63 2.39 12.53
N SER A 96 -34.20 3.53 12.96
CA SER A 96 -34.09 4.79 12.21
C SER A 96 -32.65 5.29 12.09
N LEU A 97 -31.84 5.11 13.14
CA LEU A 97 -30.42 5.47 13.10
C LEU A 97 -29.65 4.61 12.08
N LEU A 98 -29.98 3.32 11.97
CA LEU A 98 -29.39 2.42 10.99
C LEU A 98 -29.86 2.72 9.56
N GLU A 99 -31.14 3.04 9.36
CA GLU A 99 -31.70 3.42 8.06
C GLU A 99 -31.08 4.70 7.51
N THR A 100 -30.74 5.64 8.39
CA THR A 100 -30.10 6.90 8.01
C THR A 100 -28.59 6.80 7.87
N LEU A 101 -27.97 5.67 8.25
CA LEU A 101 -26.52 5.52 8.11
C LEU A 101 -26.13 5.46 6.62
N PRO A 102 -25.20 6.30 6.13
CA PRO A 102 -24.75 6.25 4.74
C PRO A 102 -23.77 5.08 4.52
N ILE A 103 -24.29 3.86 4.56
CA ILE A 103 -23.51 2.60 4.55
C ILE A 103 -22.52 2.55 3.37
N MET A 104 -22.96 2.94 2.18
CA MET A 104 -22.10 2.91 0.98
C MET A 104 -20.90 3.85 1.09
N SER A 105 -21.13 5.08 1.54
CA SER A 105 -20.04 6.06 1.74
C SER A 105 -19.10 5.63 2.86
N LEU A 106 -19.64 5.01 3.91
CA LEU A 106 -18.87 4.48 5.03
C LEU A 106 -17.96 3.33 4.58
N ILE A 107 -18.51 2.34 3.85
CA ILE A 107 -17.75 1.19 3.33
C ILE A 107 -16.61 1.68 2.43
N LEU A 108 -16.88 2.62 1.53
CA LEU A 108 -15.85 3.17 0.64
C LEU A 108 -14.77 3.91 1.40
N PHE A 109 -15.15 4.76 2.36
CA PHE A 109 -14.19 5.48 3.20
C PHE A 109 -13.30 4.52 4.00
N VAL A 110 -13.89 3.52 4.67
CA VAL A 110 -13.15 2.52 5.44
C VAL A 110 -12.25 1.68 4.54
N GLY A 111 -12.77 1.19 3.41
CA GLY A 111 -12.00 0.39 2.45
C GLY A 111 -10.80 1.14 1.90
N ILE A 112 -10.97 2.40 1.51
CA ILE A 112 -9.88 3.24 1.02
C ILE A 112 -8.86 3.54 2.13
N THR A 113 -9.34 3.77 3.35
CA THR A 113 -8.46 3.98 4.52
C THR A 113 -7.58 2.76 4.76
N LEU A 114 -8.14 1.55 4.70
CA LEU A 114 -7.38 0.31 4.84
C LEU A 114 -6.35 0.12 3.72
N ILE A 115 -6.74 0.40 2.47
CA ILE A 115 -5.82 0.33 1.32
C ILE A 115 -4.67 1.32 1.49
N PHE A 116 -4.96 2.56 1.91
CA PHE A 116 -3.95 3.58 2.18
C PHE A 116 -2.97 3.12 3.28
N LEU A 117 -3.49 2.61 4.40
CA LEU A 117 -2.66 2.13 5.52
C LEU A 117 -1.78 0.94 5.12
N GLU A 118 -2.32 -0.03 4.39
CA GLU A 118 -1.54 -1.18 3.91
C GLU A 118 -0.48 -0.74 2.90
N ALA A 119 -0.83 0.10 1.93
CA ALA A 119 0.12 0.62 0.95
C ALA A 119 1.26 1.38 1.64
N LEU A 120 0.94 2.23 2.61
CA LEU A 120 1.92 2.99 3.39
C LEU A 120 2.83 2.07 4.22
N LYS A 121 2.26 1.05 4.87
CA LYS A 121 3.02 0.06 5.64
C LYS A 121 4.01 -0.71 4.76
N PHE A 122 3.59 -1.17 3.59
CA PHE A 122 4.47 -1.84 2.63
C PHE A 122 5.56 -0.90 2.12
N LEU A 123 5.21 0.35 1.80
CA LEU A 123 6.15 1.37 1.36
C LEU A 123 7.25 1.61 2.41
N ILE A 124 6.87 1.86 3.67
CA ILE A 124 7.82 2.11 4.76
C ILE A 124 8.73 0.90 4.97
N ARG A 125 8.17 -0.32 4.93
CA ARG A 125 8.96 -1.55 5.08
C ARG A 125 10.00 -1.69 3.97
N ASP A 126 9.60 -1.48 2.73
CA ASP A 126 10.47 -1.65 1.58
C ASP A 126 11.50 -0.50 1.46
N LEU A 127 11.15 0.73 1.88
CA LEU A 127 12.08 1.85 2.00
C LEU A 127 13.18 1.60 3.05
N LYS A 128 12.83 1.01 4.21
CA LYS A 128 13.82 0.60 5.24
C LYS A 128 14.82 -0.43 4.73
N LEU A 129 14.47 -1.22 3.71
CA LEU A 129 15.39 -2.18 3.09
C LEU A 129 16.34 -1.53 2.08
N ILE A 130 15.96 -0.40 1.49
CA ILE A 130 16.78 0.33 0.51
C ILE A 130 17.71 1.32 1.20
N LEU A 131 17.22 2.04 2.22
CA LEU A 131 18.01 3.00 2.99
C LEU A 131 18.78 2.24 4.08
N PRO A 132 20.09 1.99 3.94
CA PRO A 132 20.87 1.54 5.07
C PRO A 132 20.84 2.66 6.10
N ARG A 133 20.71 2.29 7.38
CA ARG A 133 20.86 3.21 8.52
C ARG A 133 22.16 4.00 8.33
N THR A 134 22.06 5.24 7.86
CA THR A 134 23.17 6.18 7.90
C THR A 134 23.34 6.49 9.38
N ASN A 135 24.29 5.81 10.02
CA ASN A 135 24.80 6.23 11.32
C ASN A 135 25.37 7.64 11.11
N ILE A 136 24.66 8.63 11.65
CA ILE A 136 25.18 9.95 11.99
C ILE A 136 25.63 9.86 13.43
#